data_AF-A0A9W8WMY8-F1
#
_entry.id   AF-A0A9W8WMY8-F1
#
_cell.length_a   1.000
_cell.length_b   1.000
_cell.length_c   1.000
_cell.angle_alpha   90.00
_cell.angle_beta   90.00
_cell.angle_gamma   90.00
#
_symmetry.space_group_name_H-M   'P 1'
#
loop_
_entity.id
_entity.type
_entity.pdbx_description
1 polymer ?
#
loop_
_entity_poly.entity_id
_entity_poly.type
_entity_poly.pdbx_seq_one_letter_code
_entity_poly.pdbx_strand_id
1 'polypeptide(L)'
;MPPPAVNNGMLSELLQTGKFSDCTIVCEGKEFKLHKVVVCAQSPVITAALEKASKESQTSSLAITSFNLVTVECMVDFLYHEDYVINGDALHKANTTMWTHPPNTQVNGVGSRMPATPPPSFPPPMAMVRDIILCHVEVNAIGHHYKLPKLCDRANQYLEAILFDDKFPMEIFPDLAIVAYKSSEDPKLHDMVSSFALGRINTLAKTPGFEKVNTLPNFSFNLLQKTAAKLETNMNQLVEIRGQRLRDQQSIERFEDEFSSLKQQLEAISAGRDLVIKKNAELTTERDHARRVLDEEMKQKEAAVSGRKRAKQDYETERTRAAALLSSRDSLQQALDAEKRKYTTLSSQRSTLQQQVQDLTSQHNSLTAQQNTARDEVAALRTKMVNLLDTLMAEKSPTPDANPTPTQPPAPVMAPPEKSSTFLKVIAFFDLLVKLAAAGALFGILVTLLRISSHLGDITSGDTNMVVRIEQRIDSTPIRVRASQESTAGDFKIALTNSFSNPVHFKVED
;
A
#
# COMPACT_ATOMS: atom_id res chain seq x y z
N MET A 1 -29.14 -1.93 -47.61
CA MET A 1 -30.35 -2.79 -47.56
C MET A 1 -29.88 -4.23 -47.47
N PRO A 2 -30.53 -5.11 -46.68
CA PRO A 2 -30.37 -6.55 -46.85
C PRO A 2 -30.99 -6.98 -48.22
N PRO A 3 -30.59 -8.14 -48.78
CA PRO A 3 -31.25 -8.67 -49.97
C PRO A 3 -32.71 -9.07 -49.66
N PRO A 4 -33.63 -9.02 -50.64
CA PRO A 4 -34.97 -9.54 -50.47
C PRO A 4 -34.93 -11.07 -50.32
N ALA A 5 -35.59 -11.61 -49.30
CA ALA A 5 -35.91 -13.03 -49.23
C ALA A 5 -37.02 -13.32 -50.24
N VAL A 6 -36.64 -13.67 -51.48
CA VAL A 6 -37.58 -13.90 -52.57
C VAL A 6 -38.23 -15.27 -52.43
N ASN A 7 -39.31 -15.33 -51.66
CA ASN A 7 -40.22 -16.46 -51.66
C ASN A 7 -40.90 -16.52 -53.05
N ASN A 8 -40.44 -17.39 -53.95
CA ASN A 8 -40.92 -17.54 -55.34
C ASN A 8 -42.36 -18.11 -55.47
N GLY A 9 -43.27 -17.78 -54.54
CA GLY A 9 -44.62 -18.33 -54.46
C GLY A 9 -45.48 -18.12 -55.71
N MET A 10 -45.33 -16.99 -56.41
CA MET A 10 -46.03 -16.75 -57.68
C MET A 10 -45.58 -17.70 -58.79
N LEU A 11 -44.27 -17.95 -58.92
CA LEU A 11 -43.73 -18.92 -59.88
C LEU A 11 -44.12 -20.35 -59.48
N SER A 12 -44.13 -20.66 -58.18
CA SER A 12 -44.60 -21.95 -57.68
C SER A 12 -46.08 -22.21 -57.98
N GLU A 13 -46.99 -21.23 -57.82
CA GLU A 13 -48.41 -21.41 -58.21
C GLU A 13 -48.56 -21.63 -59.72
N LEU A 14 -47.81 -20.88 -60.54
CA LEU A 14 -47.84 -21.05 -62.00
C LEU A 14 -47.36 -22.45 -62.42
N LEU A 15 -46.28 -22.97 -61.83
CA LEU A 15 -45.80 -24.32 -62.08
C LEU A 15 -46.81 -25.39 -61.60
N GLN A 16 -47.35 -25.26 -60.39
CA GLN A 16 -48.30 -26.23 -59.82
C GLN A 16 -49.63 -26.28 -60.58
N THR A 17 -50.12 -25.14 -61.07
CA THR A 17 -51.42 -25.05 -61.76
C THR A 17 -51.33 -25.19 -63.27
N GLY A 18 -50.15 -24.98 -63.88
CA GLY A 18 -49.98 -24.95 -65.34
C GLY A 18 -50.76 -23.84 -66.06
N LYS A 19 -51.33 -22.86 -65.32
CA LYS A 19 -52.07 -21.75 -65.91
C LYS A 19 -51.13 -20.90 -66.75
N PHE A 20 -51.51 -20.63 -68.00
CA PHE A 20 -50.72 -19.87 -68.98
C PHE A 20 -49.45 -20.58 -69.50
N SER A 21 -49.31 -21.90 -69.28
CA SER A 21 -48.23 -22.68 -69.89
C SER A 21 -48.27 -22.61 -71.42
N ASP A 22 -47.18 -22.20 -72.04
CA ASP A 22 -47.03 -22.07 -73.49
C ASP A 22 -45.94 -22.99 -74.06
N CYS A 23 -45.28 -23.81 -73.24
CA CYS A 23 -44.48 -24.94 -73.67
C CYS A 23 -44.67 -26.18 -72.79
N THR A 24 -44.20 -27.32 -73.28
CA THR A 24 -44.19 -28.59 -72.55
C THR A 24 -42.78 -29.20 -72.59
N ILE A 25 -42.32 -29.74 -71.45
CA ILE A 25 -41.20 -30.70 -71.42
C ILE A 25 -41.78 -32.09 -71.19
N VAL A 26 -41.29 -33.10 -71.91
CA VAL A 26 -41.75 -34.49 -71.78
C VAL A 26 -40.56 -35.39 -71.45
N CYS A 27 -40.64 -36.13 -70.35
CA CYS A 27 -39.63 -37.09 -69.93
C CYS A 27 -40.32 -38.36 -69.39
N GLU A 28 -39.87 -39.54 -69.82
CA GLU A 28 -40.42 -40.86 -69.41
C GLU A 28 -41.98 -40.98 -69.51
N GLY A 29 -42.61 -40.19 -70.38
CA GLY A 29 -44.06 -40.14 -70.55
C GLY A 29 -44.80 -39.18 -69.60
N LYS A 30 -44.11 -38.54 -68.64
CA LYS A 30 -44.66 -37.43 -67.86
C LYS A 30 -44.52 -36.11 -68.62
N GLU A 31 -45.61 -35.36 -68.69
CA GLU A 31 -45.64 -33.99 -69.23
C GLU A 31 -45.47 -32.94 -68.13
N PHE A 32 -44.57 -31.99 -68.35
CA PHE A 32 -44.37 -30.79 -67.53
C PHE A 32 -44.88 -29.59 -68.32
N LYS A 33 -45.95 -28.93 -67.85
CA LYS A 33 -46.54 -27.74 -68.48
C LYS A 33 -45.84 -26.49 -67.95
N LEU A 34 -45.11 -25.81 -68.83
CA LEU A 34 -44.13 -24.79 -68.46
C LEU A 34 -44.33 -23.50 -69.29
N HIS A 35 -43.62 -22.45 -68.87
CA HIS A 35 -43.69 -21.11 -69.42
C HIS A 35 -42.37 -20.78 -70.12
N LYS A 36 -42.40 -20.48 -71.42
CA LYS A 36 -41.22 -20.10 -72.20
C LYS A 36 -40.48 -18.93 -71.55
N VAL A 37 -41.20 -17.92 -71.05
CA VAL A 37 -40.61 -16.75 -70.38
C VAL A 37 -39.78 -17.11 -69.14
N VAL A 38 -40.05 -18.24 -68.47
CA VAL A 38 -39.27 -18.73 -67.32
C VAL A 38 -38.10 -19.61 -67.78
N VAL A 39 -38.35 -20.57 -68.68
CA VAL A 39 -37.33 -21.58 -69.04
C VAL A 39 -36.33 -21.07 -70.10
N CYS A 40 -36.79 -20.31 -71.09
CA CYS A 40 -35.96 -19.76 -72.16
C CYS A 40 -35.08 -18.58 -71.70
N ALA A 41 -35.51 -17.86 -70.66
CA ALA A 41 -34.71 -16.82 -70.03
C ALA A 41 -33.51 -17.36 -69.24
N GLN A 42 -33.54 -18.65 -68.87
CA GLN A 42 -32.50 -19.29 -68.06
C GLN A 42 -31.62 -20.25 -68.87
N SER A 43 -32.19 -20.99 -69.82
CA SER A 43 -31.44 -21.91 -70.69
C SER A 43 -31.48 -21.49 -72.17
N PRO A 44 -30.35 -21.07 -72.77
CA PRO A 44 -30.28 -20.83 -74.21
C PRO A 44 -30.41 -22.13 -75.03
N VAL A 45 -30.16 -23.30 -74.43
CA VAL A 45 -30.30 -24.60 -75.07
C VAL A 45 -31.78 -24.99 -75.19
N ILE A 46 -32.57 -24.79 -74.13
CA ILE A 46 -34.03 -25.00 -74.17
C ILE A 46 -34.68 -24.02 -75.16
N THR A 47 -34.23 -22.76 -75.20
CA THR A 47 -34.67 -21.77 -76.21
C THR A 47 -34.46 -22.27 -77.63
N ALA A 48 -33.22 -22.66 -77.98
CA ALA A 48 -32.91 -23.15 -79.32
C ALA A 48 -33.68 -24.44 -79.68
N ALA A 49 -33.90 -25.33 -78.71
CA ALA A 49 -34.63 -26.58 -78.91
C ALA A 49 -36.15 -26.34 -79.13
N LEU A 50 -36.77 -25.46 -78.33
CA LEU A 50 -38.19 -25.10 -78.49
C LEU A 50 -38.42 -24.29 -79.78
N GLU A 51 -37.51 -23.39 -80.16
CA GLU A 51 -37.55 -22.71 -81.45
C GLU A 51 -37.46 -23.71 -82.62
N LYS A 52 -36.59 -24.72 -82.53
CA LYS A 52 -36.46 -25.77 -83.54
C LYS A 52 -37.75 -26.59 -83.66
N ALA A 53 -38.31 -27.08 -82.54
CA ALA A 53 -39.57 -27.82 -82.51
C ALA A 53 -40.74 -27.02 -83.12
N SER A 54 -40.82 -25.72 -82.81
CA SER A 54 -41.84 -24.82 -83.34
C SER A 54 -41.69 -24.56 -84.83
N LYS A 55 -40.48 -24.62 -85.39
CA LYS A 55 -40.23 -24.48 -86.83
C LYS A 55 -40.51 -25.78 -87.59
N GLU A 56 -40.05 -26.92 -87.07
CA GLU A 56 -40.10 -28.22 -87.75
C GLU A 56 -41.45 -28.94 -87.63
N SER A 57 -42.10 -28.86 -86.46
CA SER A 57 -43.31 -29.63 -86.15
C SER A 57 -44.53 -28.77 -85.77
N GLN A 58 -44.38 -27.43 -85.73
CA GLN A 58 -45.39 -26.50 -85.19
C GLN A 58 -45.79 -26.81 -83.72
N THR A 59 -44.92 -27.49 -82.98
CA THR A 59 -45.13 -27.83 -81.56
C THR A 59 -44.28 -26.95 -80.65
N SER A 60 -44.74 -26.71 -79.42
CA SER A 60 -43.93 -26.10 -78.35
C SER A 60 -43.54 -27.14 -77.29
N SER A 61 -43.13 -28.32 -77.74
CA SER A 61 -42.78 -29.46 -76.87
C SER A 61 -41.32 -29.86 -77.01
N LEU A 62 -40.65 -30.16 -75.89
CA LEU A 62 -39.28 -30.63 -75.82
C LEU A 62 -39.23 -32.01 -75.12
N ALA A 63 -38.88 -33.05 -75.86
CA ALA A 63 -38.63 -34.37 -75.28
C ALA A 63 -37.20 -34.44 -74.69
N ILE A 64 -37.08 -34.91 -73.44
CA ILE A 64 -35.81 -35.18 -72.76
C ILE A 64 -35.70 -36.69 -72.54
N THR A 65 -34.70 -37.30 -73.18
CA THR A 65 -34.49 -38.77 -73.20
C THR A 65 -33.10 -39.18 -72.72
N SER A 66 -32.21 -38.22 -72.40
CA SER A 66 -30.83 -38.46 -71.93
C SER A 66 -30.70 -38.43 -70.40
N PHE A 67 -31.74 -38.00 -69.69
CA PHE A 67 -31.78 -37.89 -68.23
C PHE A 67 -33.06 -38.56 -67.72
N ASN A 68 -32.98 -39.12 -66.52
CA ASN A 68 -34.14 -39.76 -65.88
C ASN A 68 -35.14 -38.72 -65.35
N LEU A 69 -36.35 -39.20 -65.03
CA LEU A 69 -37.44 -38.33 -64.60
C LEU A 69 -37.12 -37.48 -63.35
N VAL A 70 -36.46 -38.04 -62.32
CA VAL A 70 -36.14 -37.34 -61.07
C VAL A 70 -35.14 -36.20 -61.32
N THR A 71 -34.17 -36.43 -62.19
CA THR A 71 -33.20 -35.40 -62.62
C THR A 71 -33.89 -34.26 -63.37
N VAL A 72 -34.88 -34.56 -64.22
CA VAL A 72 -35.70 -33.55 -64.92
C VAL A 72 -36.63 -32.81 -63.95
N GLU A 73 -37.23 -33.48 -62.96
CA GLU A 73 -38.02 -32.86 -61.90
C GLU A 73 -37.17 -31.84 -61.11
N CYS A 74 -35.96 -32.21 -60.70
CA CYS A 74 -35.06 -31.30 -59.99
C CYS A 74 -34.67 -30.07 -60.84
N MET A 75 -34.45 -30.23 -62.15
CA MET A 75 -34.22 -29.09 -63.05
C MET A 75 -35.45 -28.19 -63.15
N VAL A 76 -36.65 -28.76 -63.25
CA VAL A 76 -37.91 -28.00 -63.34
C VAL A 76 -38.21 -27.25 -62.03
N ASP A 77 -38.03 -27.89 -60.87
CA ASP A 77 -38.18 -27.23 -59.58
C ASP A 77 -37.18 -26.05 -59.46
N PHE A 78 -35.91 -26.27 -59.81
CA PHE A 78 -34.90 -25.21 -59.78
C PHE A 78 -35.30 -24.00 -60.65
N LEU A 79 -35.80 -24.24 -61.87
CA LEU A 79 -36.18 -23.17 -62.81
C LEU A 79 -37.29 -22.24 -62.30
N TYR A 80 -38.08 -22.64 -61.29
CA TYR A 80 -39.18 -21.84 -60.73
C TYR A 80 -38.95 -21.42 -59.27
N HIS A 81 -38.15 -22.17 -58.51
CA HIS A 81 -37.91 -21.91 -57.09
C HIS A 81 -36.50 -21.35 -56.80
N GLU A 82 -35.58 -21.38 -57.77
CA GLU A 82 -34.11 -21.24 -57.60
C GLU A 82 -33.48 -22.31 -56.68
N ASP A 83 -34.22 -23.39 -56.38
CA ASP A 83 -33.76 -24.51 -55.57
C ASP A 83 -34.50 -25.81 -55.92
N TYR A 84 -33.98 -26.96 -55.47
CA TYR A 84 -34.58 -28.28 -55.70
C TYR A 84 -34.35 -29.24 -54.52
N VAL A 85 -35.15 -30.29 -54.41
CA VAL A 85 -35.12 -31.23 -53.28
C VAL A 85 -35.17 -32.67 -53.75
N ILE A 86 -34.28 -33.53 -53.25
CA ILE A 86 -34.30 -34.97 -53.54
C ILE A 86 -35.04 -35.72 -52.42
N ASN A 87 -35.91 -36.66 -52.83
CA ASN A 87 -36.72 -37.47 -51.92
C ASN A 87 -35.88 -38.42 -51.06
N GLY A 88 -35.41 -37.90 -49.92
CA GLY A 88 -34.57 -38.62 -48.97
C GLY A 88 -33.55 -37.72 -48.30
N ASP A 89 -33.19 -36.59 -48.91
CA ASP A 89 -32.20 -35.68 -48.36
C ASP A 89 -32.66 -35.08 -47.02
N ALA A 90 -32.07 -35.58 -45.93
CA ALA A 90 -32.31 -35.13 -44.58
C ALA A 90 -31.44 -33.91 -44.20
N LEU A 91 -30.33 -33.66 -44.91
CA LEU A 91 -29.49 -32.47 -44.73
C LEU A 91 -30.24 -31.23 -45.27
N HIS A 92 -30.77 -31.31 -46.49
CA HIS A 92 -31.57 -30.24 -47.08
C HIS A 92 -32.82 -29.93 -46.26
N LYS A 93 -33.55 -30.96 -45.80
CA LYS A 93 -34.83 -30.80 -45.06
C LYS A 93 -34.73 -30.01 -43.75
N ALA A 94 -33.56 -29.90 -43.15
CA ALA A 94 -33.34 -29.06 -41.97
C ALA A 94 -33.42 -27.56 -42.30
N ASN A 95 -32.98 -27.17 -43.50
CA ASN A 95 -32.84 -25.77 -43.93
C ASN A 95 -34.09 -25.25 -44.67
N THR A 96 -34.80 -26.13 -45.39
CA THR A 96 -35.92 -25.77 -46.28
C THR A 96 -37.28 -26.00 -45.62
N THR A 97 -37.41 -25.64 -44.33
CA THR A 97 -38.58 -25.90 -43.48
C THR A 97 -39.85 -25.10 -43.82
N MET A 98 -39.89 -24.44 -44.99
CA MET A 98 -41.02 -23.66 -45.49
C MET A 98 -41.57 -24.14 -46.84
N TRP A 99 -40.97 -25.16 -47.49
CA TRP A 99 -41.51 -25.75 -48.72
C TRP A 99 -41.91 -27.21 -48.49
N THR A 100 -43.13 -27.57 -48.90
CA THR A 100 -43.68 -28.92 -48.75
C THR A 100 -44.07 -29.46 -50.11
N HIS A 101 -43.50 -30.60 -50.50
CA HIS A 101 -43.91 -31.28 -51.73
C HIS A 101 -45.40 -31.69 -51.65
N PRO A 102 -46.19 -31.47 -52.72
CA PRO A 102 -47.52 -32.05 -52.84
C PRO A 102 -47.45 -33.59 -52.89
N PRO A 103 -48.43 -34.33 -52.30
CA PRO A 103 -48.55 -35.77 -52.51
C PRO A 103 -48.88 -36.06 -53.98
N ASN A 104 -48.09 -36.91 -54.65
CA ASN A 104 -48.40 -37.33 -56.01
C ASN A 104 -49.67 -38.21 -56.04
N THR A 105 -50.42 -38.17 -57.15
CA THR A 105 -51.86 -38.44 -57.14
C THR A 105 -52.22 -39.93 -57.05
N GLN A 106 -52.82 -40.32 -55.92
CA GLN A 106 -53.69 -41.49 -55.68
C GLN A 106 -53.18 -42.90 -56.02
N VAL A 107 -52.98 -43.71 -54.97
CA VAL A 107 -53.51 -45.09 -54.91
C VAL A 107 -54.35 -45.21 -53.63
N ASN A 108 -55.54 -45.80 -53.72
CA ASN A 108 -56.48 -45.89 -52.59
C ASN A 108 -56.06 -46.97 -51.60
N GLY A 109 -55.98 -46.64 -50.30
CA GLY A 109 -55.64 -47.59 -49.24
C GLY A 109 -56.04 -47.08 -47.84
N VAL A 110 -56.99 -47.79 -47.22
CA VAL A 110 -57.60 -47.60 -45.88
C VAL A 110 -56.72 -46.83 -44.86
N GLY A 111 -57.27 -45.75 -44.30
CA GLY A 111 -56.56 -44.93 -43.31
C GLY A 111 -56.32 -45.64 -41.97
N SER A 112 -55.11 -45.47 -41.42
CA SER A 112 -54.80 -45.73 -40.01
C SER A 112 -53.87 -44.64 -39.48
N ARG A 113 -54.38 -43.86 -38.52
CA ARG A 113 -53.71 -42.69 -37.95
C ARG A 113 -52.68 -43.14 -36.91
N MET A 114 -51.43 -43.35 -37.33
CA MET A 114 -50.34 -43.62 -36.39
C MET A 114 -49.95 -42.38 -35.57
N PRO A 115 -49.42 -42.54 -34.34
CA PRO A 115 -48.96 -41.43 -33.52
C PRO A 115 -47.70 -40.77 -34.08
N ALA A 116 -47.59 -39.45 -33.95
CA ALA A 116 -46.40 -38.71 -34.31
C ALA A 116 -45.33 -38.79 -33.21
N THR A 117 -44.60 -39.91 -33.17
CA THR A 117 -43.30 -40.00 -32.48
C THR A 117 -42.19 -39.99 -33.54
N PRO A 118 -41.23 -39.04 -33.53
CA PRO A 118 -40.08 -39.11 -34.42
C PRO A 118 -39.28 -40.37 -34.08
N PRO A 119 -38.87 -41.19 -35.08
CA PRO A 119 -38.01 -42.34 -34.82
C PRO A 119 -36.65 -41.86 -34.27
N PRO A 120 -35.96 -42.67 -33.44
CA PRO A 120 -34.60 -42.35 -33.02
C PRO A 120 -33.69 -42.22 -34.25
N SER A 121 -32.76 -41.26 -34.19
CA SER A 121 -31.92 -40.84 -35.32
C SER A 121 -30.84 -41.88 -35.66
N PHE A 122 -31.24 -42.99 -36.26
CA PHE A 122 -30.34 -43.86 -36.99
C PHE A 122 -29.72 -43.07 -38.16
N PRO A 123 -28.42 -43.22 -38.45
CA PRO A 123 -27.84 -42.65 -39.66
C PRO A 123 -28.52 -43.26 -40.91
N PRO A 124 -28.71 -42.47 -41.99
CA PRO A 124 -29.34 -42.97 -43.20
C PRO A 124 -28.54 -44.15 -43.79
N PRO A 125 -29.20 -45.20 -44.33
CA PRO A 125 -28.50 -46.33 -44.95
C PRO A 125 -27.55 -45.87 -46.07
N MET A 126 -26.38 -46.50 -46.20
CA MET A 126 -25.38 -46.08 -47.20
C MET A 126 -25.92 -46.07 -48.65
N ALA A 127 -26.83 -46.99 -48.99
CA ALA A 127 -27.51 -46.97 -50.30
C ALA A 127 -28.32 -45.69 -50.51
N MET A 128 -29.03 -45.20 -49.49
CA MET A 128 -29.79 -43.95 -49.55
C MET A 128 -28.87 -42.74 -49.72
N VAL A 129 -27.72 -42.70 -49.03
CA VAL A 129 -26.69 -41.66 -49.22
C VAL A 129 -26.11 -41.71 -50.64
N ARG A 130 -25.86 -42.92 -51.17
CA ARG A 130 -25.37 -43.15 -52.54
C ARG A 130 -26.34 -42.63 -53.59
N ASP A 131 -27.61 -42.96 -53.46
CA ASP A 131 -28.60 -42.61 -54.47
C ASP A 131 -28.93 -41.10 -54.43
N ILE A 132 -28.91 -40.46 -53.26
CA ILE A 132 -28.97 -38.99 -53.12
C ILE A 132 -27.78 -38.32 -53.79
N ILE A 133 -26.54 -38.69 -53.43
CA ILE A 133 -25.34 -38.00 -53.94
C ILE A 133 -25.14 -38.21 -55.46
N LEU A 134 -25.47 -39.39 -55.99
CA LEU A 134 -25.48 -39.63 -57.43
C LEU A 134 -26.58 -38.81 -58.14
N CYS A 135 -27.75 -38.62 -57.52
CA CYS A 135 -28.78 -37.76 -58.08
C CYS A 135 -28.34 -36.29 -58.14
N HIS A 136 -27.63 -35.75 -57.13
CA HIS A 136 -27.05 -34.40 -57.25
C HIS A 136 -26.00 -34.30 -58.38
N VAL A 137 -25.22 -35.35 -58.65
CA VAL A 137 -24.31 -35.39 -59.83
C VAL A 137 -25.10 -35.35 -61.14
N GLU A 138 -26.18 -36.11 -61.27
CA GLU A 138 -27.05 -36.05 -62.45
C GLU A 138 -27.75 -34.69 -62.60
N VAL A 139 -28.06 -34.00 -61.50
CA VAL A 139 -28.60 -32.63 -61.54
C VAL A 139 -27.54 -31.60 -61.94
N ASN A 140 -26.26 -31.79 -61.57
CA ASN A 140 -25.15 -31.02 -62.14
C ASN A 140 -25.02 -31.29 -63.66
N ALA A 141 -25.12 -32.55 -64.08
CA ALA A 141 -25.01 -32.97 -65.48
C ALA A 141 -26.10 -32.37 -66.39
N ILE A 142 -27.38 -32.45 -65.99
CA ILE A 142 -28.48 -31.82 -66.74
C ILE A 142 -28.34 -30.29 -66.75
N GLY A 143 -27.89 -29.71 -65.63
CA GLY A 143 -27.56 -28.28 -65.53
C GLY A 143 -26.49 -27.87 -66.53
N HIS A 144 -25.41 -28.65 -66.65
CA HIS A 144 -24.34 -28.41 -67.62
C HIS A 144 -24.86 -28.52 -69.06
N HIS A 145 -25.56 -29.63 -69.37
CA HIS A 145 -26.09 -29.93 -70.70
C HIS A 145 -27.01 -28.81 -71.24
N TYR A 146 -27.94 -28.32 -70.40
CA TYR A 146 -28.83 -27.22 -70.77
C TYR A 146 -28.25 -25.82 -70.49
N LYS A 147 -26.98 -25.71 -70.10
CA LYS A 147 -26.28 -24.43 -69.80
C LYS A 147 -26.99 -23.58 -68.76
N LEU A 148 -27.33 -24.20 -67.63
CA LEU A 148 -27.91 -23.62 -66.42
C LEU A 148 -26.83 -23.52 -65.32
N PRO A 149 -25.89 -22.56 -65.37
CA PRO A 149 -24.74 -22.52 -64.46
C PRO A 149 -25.13 -22.39 -62.99
N LYS A 150 -26.24 -21.69 -62.67
CA LYS A 150 -26.76 -21.63 -61.30
C LYS A 150 -27.19 -23.00 -60.77
N LEU A 151 -27.71 -23.89 -61.63
CA LEU A 151 -28.10 -25.25 -61.25
C LEU A 151 -26.87 -26.13 -60.99
N CYS A 152 -25.83 -26.01 -61.83
CA CYS A 152 -24.53 -26.65 -61.56
C CYS A 152 -23.97 -26.19 -60.20
N ASP A 153 -23.98 -24.88 -59.93
CA ASP A 153 -23.50 -24.31 -58.67
C ASP A 153 -24.34 -24.74 -57.46
N ARG A 154 -25.67 -24.85 -57.60
CA ARG A 154 -26.54 -25.34 -56.53
C ARG A 154 -26.36 -26.83 -56.26
N ALA A 155 -26.23 -27.64 -57.31
CA ALA A 155 -25.90 -29.05 -57.19
C ALA A 155 -24.53 -29.27 -56.53
N ASN A 156 -23.53 -28.45 -56.91
CA ASN A 156 -22.19 -28.50 -56.31
C ASN A 156 -22.21 -28.16 -54.81
N GLN A 157 -23.02 -27.18 -54.37
CA GLN A 157 -23.18 -26.86 -52.94
C GLN A 157 -23.70 -28.06 -52.12
N TYR A 158 -24.64 -28.84 -52.67
CA TYR A 158 -25.13 -30.05 -51.98
C TYR A 158 -24.11 -31.17 -51.99
N LEU A 159 -23.41 -31.38 -53.11
CA LEU A 159 -22.32 -32.34 -53.20
C LEU A 159 -21.19 -32.01 -52.21
N GLU A 160 -20.84 -30.73 -52.05
CA GLU A 160 -19.87 -30.25 -51.07
C GLU A 160 -20.36 -30.52 -49.63
N ALA A 161 -21.61 -30.17 -49.31
CA ALA A 161 -22.20 -30.40 -47.99
C ALA A 161 -22.27 -31.90 -47.60
N ILE A 162 -22.53 -32.80 -48.56
CA ILE A 162 -22.56 -34.25 -48.33
C ILE A 162 -21.14 -34.83 -48.26
N LEU A 163 -20.22 -34.41 -49.14
CA LEU A 163 -18.84 -34.91 -49.17
C LEU A 163 -18.04 -34.54 -47.91
N PHE A 164 -18.15 -33.30 -47.46
CA PHE A 164 -17.33 -32.78 -46.37
C PHE A 164 -17.97 -32.94 -44.97
N ASP A 165 -19.08 -33.67 -44.84
CA ASP A 165 -19.54 -34.20 -43.55
C ASP A 165 -18.57 -35.28 -43.04
N ASP A 166 -18.17 -35.20 -41.76
CA ASP A 166 -17.21 -36.15 -41.16
C ASP A 166 -17.71 -37.61 -41.07
N LYS A 167 -18.99 -37.86 -41.37
CA LYS A 167 -19.61 -39.19 -41.44
C LYS A 167 -19.76 -39.70 -42.88
N PHE A 168 -19.23 -39.00 -43.89
CA PHE A 168 -19.31 -39.44 -45.28
C PHE A 168 -18.70 -40.85 -45.45
N PRO A 169 -19.49 -41.85 -45.91
CA PRO A 169 -19.00 -43.22 -46.10
C PRO A 169 -18.09 -43.29 -47.34
N MET A 170 -16.80 -43.48 -47.10
CA MET A 170 -15.73 -43.42 -48.12
C MET A 170 -15.94 -44.42 -49.26
N GLU A 171 -16.62 -45.54 -48.99
CA GLU A 171 -17.00 -46.60 -49.93
C GLU A 171 -17.88 -46.12 -51.09
N ILE A 172 -18.58 -44.98 -50.93
CA ILE A 172 -19.39 -44.38 -52.00
C ILE A 172 -18.53 -43.57 -52.98
N PHE A 173 -17.35 -43.08 -52.55
CA PHE A 173 -16.54 -42.17 -53.36
C PHE A 173 -16.12 -42.72 -54.75
N PRO A 174 -15.71 -44.00 -54.91
CA PRO A 174 -15.31 -44.51 -56.21
C PRO A 174 -16.46 -44.49 -57.24
N ASP A 175 -17.68 -44.88 -56.82
CA ASP A 175 -18.88 -44.80 -57.65
C ASP A 175 -19.21 -43.33 -58.00
N LEU A 176 -19.17 -42.44 -57.01
CA LEU A 176 -19.39 -41.00 -57.19
C LEU A 176 -18.44 -40.40 -58.23
N ALA A 177 -17.13 -40.62 -58.07
CA ALA A 177 -16.12 -40.10 -58.98
C ALA A 177 -16.32 -40.64 -60.41
N ILE A 178 -16.67 -41.93 -60.54
CA ILE A 178 -16.94 -42.56 -61.83
C ILE A 178 -18.15 -41.94 -62.54
N VAL A 179 -19.22 -41.59 -61.82
CA VAL A 179 -20.39 -40.94 -62.41
C VAL A 179 -20.11 -39.46 -62.70
N ALA A 180 -19.47 -38.72 -61.78
CA ALA A 180 -19.15 -37.30 -61.96
C ALA A 180 -18.30 -37.02 -63.21
N TYR A 181 -17.34 -37.89 -63.53
CA TYR A 181 -16.48 -37.79 -64.72
C TYR A 181 -17.10 -38.38 -66.00
N LYS A 182 -18.30 -38.98 -65.94
CA LYS A 182 -19.00 -39.57 -67.10
C LYS A 182 -20.26 -38.80 -67.49
N SER A 183 -21.02 -38.31 -66.52
CA SER A 183 -22.29 -37.63 -66.75
C SER A 183 -22.12 -36.12 -66.98
N SER A 184 -21.09 -35.49 -66.40
CA SER A 184 -20.89 -34.04 -66.46
C SER A 184 -19.48 -33.65 -66.94
N GLU A 185 -19.41 -32.54 -67.69
CA GLU A 185 -18.18 -31.86 -68.10
C GLU A 185 -17.93 -30.59 -67.24
N ASP A 186 -18.63 -30.42 -66.10
CA ASP A 186 -18.42 -29.26 -65.21
C ASP A 186 -17.03 -29.31 -64.50
N PRO A 187 -16.11 -28.38 -64.79
CA PRO A 187 -14.81 -28.35 -64.15
C PRO A 187 -14.88 -28.06 -62.64
N LYS A 188 -15.95 -27.41 -62.14
CA LYS A 188 -16.13 -27.19 -60.70
C LYS A 188 -16.37 -28.51 -59.97
N LEU A 189 -17.25 -29.35 -60.51
CA LEU A 189 -17.51 -30.70 -60.01
C LEU A 189 -16.24 -31.56 -60.03
N HIS A 190 -15.50 -31.55 -61.15
CA HIS A 190 -14.27 -32.35 -61.30
C HIS A 190 -13.18 -31.89 -60.33
N ASP A 191 -13.02 -30.58 -60.11
CA ASP A 191 -12.07 -30.07 -59.12
C ASP A 191 -12.49 -30.44 -57.69
N MET A 192 -13.78 -30.27 -57.33
CA MET A 192 -14.30 -30.62 -56.01
C MET A 192 -14.07 -32.11 -55.68
N VAL A 193 -14.39 -33.01 -56.60
CA VAL A 193 -14.13 -34.46 -56.47
C VAL A 193 -12.62 -34.74 -56.33
N SER A 194 -11.77 -34.07 -57.12
CA SER A 194 -10.31 -34.19 -57.01
C SER A 194 -9.75 -33.63 -55.68
N SER A 195 -10.32 -32.55 -55.18
CA SER A 195 -9.91 -31.84 -53.97
C SER A 195 -10.33 -32.58 -52.70
N PHE A 196 -11.53 -33.19 -52.69
CA PHE A 196 -11.92 -34.16 -51.67
C PHE A 196 -10.98 -35.37 -51.67
N ALA A 197 -10.68 -35.93 -52.85
CA ALA A 197 -9.76 -37.06 -52.98
C ALA A 197 -8.37 -36.75 -52.40
N LEU A 198 -7.81 -35.58 -52.72
CA LEU A 198 -6.56 -35.06 -52.14
C LEU A 198 -6.63 -34.98 -50.61
N GLY A 199 -7.76 -34.54 -50.05
CA GLY A 199 -7.97 -34.39 -48.60
C GLY A 199 -7.98 -35.72 -47.85
N ARG A 200 -8.51 -36.79 -48.44
CA ARG A 200 -8.70 -38.11 -47.81
C ARG A 200 -7.89 -39.25 -48.46
N ILE A 201 -6.86 -38.94 -49.27
CA ILE A 201 -6.16 -39.93 -50.13
C ILE A 201 -5.59 -41.15 -49.40
N ASN A 202 -5.08 -40.99 -48.17
CA ASN A 202 -4.55 -42.10 -47.36
C ASN A 202 -5.65 -43.08 -46.90
N THR A 203 -6.92 -42.66 -46.89
CA THR A 203 -8.08 -43.53 -46.64
C THR A 203 -8.60 -44.11 -47.96
N LEU A 204 -8.75 -43.27 -48.98
CA LEU A 204 -9.25 -43.68 -50.31
C LEU A 204 -8.37 -44.72 -50.99
N ALA A 205 -7.04 -44.61 -50.88
CA ALA A 205 -6.10 -45.61 -51.41
C ALA A 205 -6.21 -47.00 -50.74
N LYS A 206 -7.03 -47.15 -49.69
CA LYS A 206 -7.36 -48.42 -49.02
C LYS A 206 -8.84 -48.81 -49.19
N THR A 207 -9.64 -47.97 -49.84
CA THR A 207 -11.07 -48.18 -50.04
C THR A 207 -11.29 -49.09 -51.27
N PRO A 208 -11.99 -50.23 -51.14
CA PRO A 208 -12.25 -51.11 -52.27
C PRO A 208 -12.98 -50.40 -53.41
N GLY A 209 -12.54 -50.62 -54.66
CA GLY A 209 -13.12 -49.95 -55.82
C GLY A 209 -12.42 -48.64 -56.20
N PHE A 210 -11.61 -48.05 -55.32
CA PHE A 210 -10.89 -46.81 -55.64
C PHE A 210 -9.89 -47.00 -56.79
N GLU A 211 -9.36 -48.20 -57.00
CA GLU A 211 -8.49 -48.52 -58.15
C GLU A 211 -9.14 -48.22 -59.52
N LYS A 212 -10.48 -48.25 -59.59
CA LYS A 212 -11.25 -47.99 -60.81
C LYS A 212 -11.20 -46.51 -61.24
N VAL A 213 -10.96 -45.56 -60.32
CA VAL A 213 -10.91 -44.12 -60.67
C VAL A 213 -9.73 -43.79 -61.57
N ASN A 214 -8.72 -44.66 -61.65
CA ASN A 214 -7.60 -44.54 -62.58
C ASN A 214 -8.00 -44.72 -64.06
N THR A 215 -9.26 -45.09 -64.34
CA THR A 215 -9.84 -45.10 -65.69
C THR A 215 -10.44 -43.75 -66.11
N LEU A 216 -10.51 -42.77 -65.20
CA LEU A 216 -11.17 -41.49 -65.45
C LEU A 216 -10.21 -40.48 -66.12
N PRO A 217 -10.66 -39.73 -67.15
CA PRO A 217 -9.81 -38.78 -67.86
C PRO A 217 -9.17 -37.76 -66.90
N ASN A 218 -7.83 -37.65 -66.98
CA ASN A 218 -7.00 -36.73 -66.21
C ASN A 218 -7.08 -36.79 -64.67
N PHE A 219 -7.97 -37.59 -64.06
CA PHE A 219 -8.15 -37.62 -62.59
C PHE A 219 -6.84 -37.91 -61.84
N SER A 220 -6.14 -39.00 -62.19
CA SER A 220 -4.88 -39.38 -61.56
C SER A 220 -3.78 -38.33 -61.76
N PHE A 221 -3.78 -37.62 -62.89
CA PHE A 221 -2.83 -36.55 -63.18
C PHE A 221 -3.11 -35.29 -62.36
N ASN A 222 -4.37 -34.84 -62.32
CA ASN A 222 -4.82 -33.69 -61.53
C ASN A 222 -4.59 -33.93 -60.04
N LEU A 223 -4.87 -35.14 -59.55
CA LEU A 223 -4.62 -35.55 -58.17
C LEU A 223 -3.12 -35.56 -57.83
N LEU A 224 -2.26 -36.05 -58.74
CA LEU A 224 -0.81 -36.00 -58.58
C LEU A 224 -0.28 -34.56 -58.58
N GLN A 225 -0.76 -33.71 -59.49
CA GLN A 225 -0.39 -32.29 -59.56
C GLN A 225 -0.79 -31.52 -58.29
N LYS A 226 -2.04 -31.70 -57.81
CA LYS A 226 -2.52 -31.16 -56.54
C LYS A 226 -1.69 -31.68 -55.35
N THR A 227 -1.26 -32.95 -55.38
CA THR A 227 -0.40 -33.55 -54.34
C THR A 227 1.00 -32.93 -54.34
N ALA A 228 1.61 -32.72 -55.50
CA ALA A 228 2.92 -32.09 -55.63
C ALA A 228 2.91 -30.63 -55.13
N ALA A 229 1.93 -29.83 -55.56
CA ALA A 229 1.79 -28.44 -55.10
C ALA A 229 1.56 -28.34 -53.58
N LYS A 230 0.79 -29.27 -53.00
CA LYS A 230 0.58 -29.35 -51.54
C LYS A 230 1.86 -29.77 -50.81
N LEU A 231 2.66 -30.68 -51.37
CA LEU A 231 3.95 -31.06 -50.81
C LEU A 231 4.95 -29.90 -50.83
N GLU A 232 5.05 -29.17 -51.93
CA GLU A 232 5.88 -27.96 -52.05
C GLU A 232 5.48 -26.88 -51.04
N THR A 233 4.17 -26.61 -50.91
CA THR A 233 3.62 -25.69 -49.90
C THR A 233 4.02 -26.10 -48.48
N ASN A 234 3.88 -27.38 -48.14
CA ASN A 234 4.27 -27.92 -46.84
C ASN A 234 5.80 -27.83 -46.61
N MET A 235 6.62 -28.05 -47.65
CA MET A 235 8.08 -27.94 -47.55
C MET A 235 8.51 -26.51 -47.25
N ASN A 236 7.90 -25.52 -47.90
CA ASN A 236 8.19 -24.10 -47.65
C ASN A 236 7.81 -23.71 -46.20
N GLN A 237 6.62 -24.10 -45.74
CA GLN A 237 6.21 -23.89 -44.33
C GLN A 237 7.16 -24.57 -43.33
N LEU A 238 7.67 -25.77 -43.63
CA LEU A 238 8.65 -26.46 -42.79
C LEU A 238 10.01 -25.73 -42.73
N VAL A 239 10.41 -25.02 -43.78
CA VAL A 239 11.61 -24.16 -43.77
C VAL A 239 11.38 -22.93 -42.89
N GLU A 240 10.22 -22.27 -43.00
CA GLU A 240 9.86 -21.11 -42.18
C GLU A 240 9.80 -21.46 -40.68
N ILE A 241 9.15 -22.58 -40.33
CA ILE A 241 9.06 -23.09 -38.95
C ILE A 241 10.44 -23.41 -38.37
N ARG A 242 11.34 -24.01 -39.16
CA ARG A 242 12.74 -24.25 -38.76
C ARG A 242 13.50 -22.94 -38.55
N GLY A 243 13.29 -21.96 -39.44
CA GLY A 243 13.87 -20.62 -39.31
C GLY A 243 13.39 -19.88 -38.06
N GLN A 244 12.12 -20.02 -37.68
CA GLN A 244 11.60 -19.44 -36.45
C GLN A 244 12.19 -20.13 -35.21
N ARG A 245 12.19 -21.47 -35.16
CA ARG A 245 12.79 -22.24 -34.05
C ARG A 245 14.25 -21.83 -33.78
N LEU A 246 15.04 -21.54 -34.81
CA LEU A 246 16.42 -21.07 -34.65
C LEU A 246 16.51 -19.68 -34.02
N ARG A 247 15.60 -18.76 -34.36
CA ARG A 247 15.50 -17.43 -33.72
C ARG A 247 15.02 -17.53 -32.27
N ASP A 248 14.10 -18.44 -31.99
CA ASP A 248 13.59 -18.69 -30.63
C ASP A 248 14.72 -19.26 -29.75
N GLN A 249 15.46 -20.25 -30.25
CA GLN A 249 16.62 -20.86 -29.57
C GLN A 249 17.69 -19.82 -29.23
N GLN A 250 18.10 -18.98 -30.20
CA GLN A 250 19.03 -17.87 -29.99
C GLN A 250 18.51 -16.79 -29.04
N SER A 251 17.21 -16.76 -28.74
CA SER A 251 16.61 -15.84 -27.77
C SER A 251 16.55 -16.45 -26.38
N ILE A 252 16.28 -17.76 -26.26
CA ILE A 252 16.40 -18.52 -25.02
C ILE A 252 17.83 -18.45 -24.49
N GLU A 253 18.83 -18.75 -25.32
CA GLU A 253 20.26 -18.70 -24.93
C GLU A 253 20.67 -17.33 -24.36
N ARG A 254 20.22 -16.23 -25.00
CA ARG A 254 20.46 -14.86 -24.49
C ARG A 254 19.75 -14.58 -23.17
N PHE A 255 18.53 -15.06 -22.97
CA PHE A 255 17.82 -14.90 -21.71
C PHE A 255 18.44 -15.76 -20.58
N GLU A 256 19.04 -16.91 -20.89
CA GLU A 256 19.80 -17.72 -19.92
C GLU A 256 21.09 -17.03 -19.48
N ASP A 257 21.82 -16.36 -20.39
CA ASP A 257 22.97 -15.51 -20.08
C ASP A 257 22.56 -14.27 -19.24
N GLU A 258 21.51 -13.55 -19.65
CA GLU A 258 20.99 -12.38 -18.92
C GLU A 258 20.52 -12.75 -17.50
N PHE A 259 19.78 -13.87 -17.36
CA PHE A 259 19.35 -14.38 -16.05
C PHE A 259 20.53 -14.79 -15.16
N SER A 260 21.57 -15.41 -15.75
CA SER A 260 22.80 -15.77 -15.04
C SER A 260 23.55 -14.53 -14.54
N SER A 261 23.63 -13.48 -15.35
CA SER A 261 24.22 -12.19 -14.96
C SER A 261 23.42 -11.52 -13.84
N LEU A 262 22.09 -11.45 -13.97
CA LEU A 262 21.21 -10.85 -12.97
C LEU A 262 21.27 -11.60 -11.63
N LYS A 263 21.36 -12.92 -11.67
CA LYS A 263 21.59 -13.75 -10.48
C LYS A 263 22.91 -13.43 -9.80
N GLN A 264 24.00 -13.26 -10.56
CA GLN A 264 25.30 -12.86 -9.99
C GLN A 264 25.25 -11.47 -9.34
N GLN A 265 24.52 -10.52 -9.94
CA GLN A 265 24.31 -9.20 -9.36
C GLN A 265 23.49 -9.27 -8.06
N LEU A 266 22.46 -10.12 -8.00
CA LEU A 266 21.66 -10.32 -6.78
C LEU A 266 22.49 -10.88 -5.63
N GLU A 267 23.41 -11.82 -5.88
CA GLU A 267 24.33 -12.35 -4.85
C GLU A 267 25.38 -11.32 -4.40
N ALA A 268 25.83 -10.43 -5.29
CA ALA A 268 26.70 -9.31 -4.90
C ALA A 268 25.95 -8.31 -3.99
N ILE A 269 24.68 -8.04 -4.29
CA ILE A 269 23.82 -7.15 -3.50
C ILE A 269 23.45 -7.78 -2.15
N SER A 270 23.20 -9.10 -2.08
CA SER A 270 22.91 -9.81 -0.82
C SER A 270 24.11 -9.77 0.13
N ALA A 271 25.31 -10.09 -0.37
CA ALA A 271 26.56 -10.00 0.39
C ALA A 271 26.86 -8.56 0.86
N GLY A 272 26.63 -7.55 0.01
CA GLY A 272 26.78 -6.14 0.38
C GLY A 272 25.82 -5.69 1.48
N ARG A 273 24.55 -6.11 1.41
CA ARG A 273 23.54 -5.86 2.45
C ARG A 273 23.95 -6.48 3.79
N ASP A 274 24.43 -7.72 3.79
CA ASP A 274 24.73 -8.43 5.02
C ASP A 274 26.00 -7.88 5.71
N LEU A 275 26.95 -7.35 4.94
CA LEU A 275 28.06 -6.54 5.45
C LEU A 275 27.58 -5.24 6.14
N VAL A 276 26.61 -4.54 5.54
CA VAL A 276 26.01 -3.32 6.14
C VAL A 276 25.24 -3.66 7.42
N ILE A 277 24.50 -4.77 7.45
CA ILE A 277 23.82 -5.26 8.67
C ILE A 277 24.85 -5.50 9.79
N LYS A 278 25.96 -6.18 9.50
CA LYS A 278 27.04 -6.38 10.46
C LYS A 278 27.63 -5.06 10.96
N LYS A 279 27.93 -4.11 10.06
CA LYS A 279 28.53 -2.81 10.43
C LYS A 279 27.57 -1.97 11.30
N ASN A 280 26.27 -2.02 11.04
CA ASN A 280 25.26 -1.36 11.86
C ASN A 280 25.13 -2.00 13.26
N ALA A 281 25.30 -3.32 13.39
CA ALA A 281 25.37 -3.98 14.69
C ALA A 281 26.59 -3.53 15.50
N GLU A 282 27.77 -3.48 14.88
CA GLU A 282 29.00 -2.94 15.50
C GLU A 282 28.80 -1.50 16.00
N LEU A 283 28.32 -0.59 15.14
CA LEU A 283 28.03 0.80 15.50
C LEU A 283 26.98 0.95 16.62
N THR A 284 26.01 0.03 16.68
CA THR A 284 25.03 0.00 17.78
C THR A 284 25.68 -0.35 19.11
N THR A 285 26.58 -1.34 19.14
CA THR A 285 27.30 -1.71 20.38
C THR A 285 28.27 -0.62 20.84
N GLU A 286 28.91 0.07 19.91
CA GLU A 286 29.79 1.23 20.17
C GLU A 286 29.01 2.41 20.75
N ARG A 287 27.89 2.79 20.11
CA ARG A 287 26.94 3.80 20.63
C ARG A 287 26.48 3.47 22.05
N ASP A 288 26.13 2.22 22.31
CA ASP A 288 25.61 1.80 23.61
C ASP A 288 26.71 1.75 24.69
N HIS A 289 27.97 1.52 24.30
CA HIS A 289 29.11 1.69 25.19
C HIS A 289 29.34 3.18 25.51
N ALA A 290 29.40 4.05 24.50
CA ALA A 290 29.57 5.49 24.67
C ALA A 290 28.47 6.11 25.55
N ARG A 291 27.21 5.66 25.40
CA ARG A 291 26.10 6.07 26.26
C ARG A 291 26.32 5.69 27.72
N ARG A 292 26.73 4.45 28.01
CA ARG A 292 27.02 4.00 29.39
C ARG A 292 28.16 4.81 30.04
N VAL A 293 29.17 5.20 29.27
CA VAL A 293 30.25 6.08 29.74
C VAL A 293 29.72 7.47 30.07
N LEU A 294 28.87 8.05 29.22
CA LEU A 294 28.24 9.36 29.46
C LEU A 294 27.32 9.34 30.69
N ASP A 295 26.51 8.30 30.87
CA ASP A 295 25.61 8.14 32.01
C ASP A 295 26.40 8.07 33.34
N GLU A 296 27.54 7.34 33.37
CA GLU A 296 28.40 7.28 34.55
C GLU A 296 29.18 8.59 34.80
N GLU A 297 29.63 9.29 33.74
CA GLU A 297 30.21 10.63 33.87
C GLU A 297 29.21 11.63 34.48
N MET A 298 27.93 11.58 34.06
CA MET A 298 26.88 12.45 34.58
C MET A 298 26.64 12.18 36.07
N LYS A 299 26.53 10.91 36.46
CA LYS A 299 26.43 10.46 37.86
C LYS A 299 27.63 10.91 38.71
N GLN A 300 28.85 10.85 38.17
CA GLN A 300 30.05 11.38 38.86
C GLN A 300 30.01 12.91 38.99
N LYS A 301 29.55 13.65 37.97
CA LYS A 301 29.38 15.11 38.01
C LYS A 301 28.33 15.52 39.05
N GLU A 302 27.21 14.79 39.16
CA GLU A 302 26.18 14.99 40.20
C GLU A 302 26.70 14.70 41.61
N ALA A 303 27.47 13.62 41.79
CA ALA A 303 28.14 13.32 43.05
C ALA A 303 29.13 14.43 43.45
N ALA A 304 29.91 14.96 42.50
CA ALA A 304 30.85 16.07 42.72
C ALA A 304 30.16 17.42 42.98
N VAL A 305 28.98 17.68 42.39
CA VAL A 305 28.13 18.83 42.77
C VAL A 305 27.59 18.66 44.19
N SER A 306 27.14 17.46 44.54
CA SER A 306 26.60 17.15 45.88
C SER A 306 27.67 17.16 46.98
N GLY A 307 28.90 16.77 46.66
CA GLY A 307 30.07 16.96 47.52
C GLY A 307 30.39 18.44 47.76
N ARG A 308 30.44 19.25 46.68
CA ARG A 308 30.65 20.71 46.79
C ARG A 308 29.55 21.43 47.58
N LYS A 309 28.29 21.00 47.47
CA LYS A 309 27.18 21.52 48.29
C LYS A 309 27.40 21.27 49.78
N ARG A 310 27.77 20.04 50.16
CA ARG A 310 28.10 19.69 51.57
C ARG A 310 29.28 20.50 52.09
N ALA A 311 30.42 20.48 51.39
CA ALA A 311 31.61 21.22 51.80
C ALA A 311 31.36 22.74 51.98
N LYS A 312 30.46 23.35 51.18
CA LYS A 312 30.02 24.73 51.39
C LYS A 312 29.17 24.89 52.66
N GLN A 313 28.25 23.97 52.95
CA GLN A 313 27.44 23.99 54.17
C GLN A 313 28.31 23.79 55.42
N ASP A 314 29.29 22.89 55.37
CA ASP A 314 30.26 22.64 56.44
C ASP A 314 31.11 23.91 56.70
N TYR A 315 31.57 24.57 55.62
CA TYR A 315 32.29 25.84 55.70
C TYR A 315 31.46 26.97 56.35
N GLU A 316 30.21 27.20 55.93
CA GLU A 316 29.37 28.24 56.53
C GLU A 316 29.01 27.92 58.00
N THR A 317 28.94 26.63 58.36
CA THR A 317 28.74 26.17 59.74
C THR A 317 29.94 26.49 60.62
N GLU A 318 31.16 26.13 60.20
CA GLU A 318 32.39 26.46 60.95
C GLU A 318 32.70 27.95 60.93
N ARG A 319 32.38 28.69 59.86
CA ARG A 319 32.43 30.16 59.83
C ARG A 319 31.50 30.77 60.91
N THR A 320 30.29 30.25 61.05
CA THR A 320 29.34 30.69 62.09
C THR A 320 29.85 30.37 63.50
N ARG A 321 30.44 29.18 63.68
CA ARG A 321 31.10 28.77 64.94
C ARG A 321 32.28 29.67 65.29
N ALA A 322 33.12 30.02 64.31
CA ALA A 322 34.25 30.93 64.50
C ALA A 322 33.79 32.34 64.89
N ALA A 323 32.71 32.86 64.29
CA ALA A 323 32.11 34.13 64.68
C ALA A 323 31.59 34.11 66.14
N ALA A 324 30.95 33.01 66.55
CA ALA A 324 30.51 32.84 67.95
C ALA A 324 31.69 32.76 68.93
N LEU A 325 32.78 32.07 68.57
CA LEU A 325 34.00 32.01 69.38
C LEU A 325 34.70 33.38 69.50
N LEU A 326 34.71 34.20 68.43
CA LEU A 326 35.20 35.58 68.49
C LEU A 326 34.35 36.45 69.42
N SER A 327 33.01 36.37 69.33
CA SER A 327 32.11 37.08 70.25
C SER A 327 32.30 36.64 71.71
N SER A 328 32.58 35.35 71.95
CA SER A 328 32.88 34.80 73.28
C SER A 328 34.21 35.32 73.81
N ARG A 329 35.27 35.33 72.98
CA ARG A 329 36.57 35.95 73.30
C ARG A 329 36.40 37.41 73.70
N ASP A 330 35.63 38.19 72.94
CA ASP A 330 35.47 39.62 73.18
C ASP A 330 34.68 39.90 74.47
N SER A 331 33.72 39.02 74.78
CA SER A 331 33.00 39.03 76.07
C SER A 331 33.92 38.70 77.25
N LEU A 332 34.78 37.69 77.11
CA LEU A 332 35.79 37.33 78.11
C LEU A 332 36.86 38.42 78.29
N GLN A 333 37.25 39.11 77.22
CA GLN A 333 38.18 40.23 77.27
C GLN A 333 37.57 41.41 78.05
N GLN A 334 36.30 41.75 77.80
CA GLN A 334 35.58 42.77 78.59
C GLN A 334 35.48 42.39 80.07
N ALA A 335 35.21 41.13 80.39
CA ALA A 335 35.18 40.63 81.77
C ALA A 335 36.57 40.73 82.44
N LEU A 336 37.63 40.33 81.75
CA LEU A 336 39.01 40.45 82.22
C LEU A 336 39.41 41.91 82.49
N ASP A 337 39.05 42.83 81.59
CA ASP A 337 39.35 44.25 81.75
C ASP A 337 38.49 44.92 82.82
N ALA A 338 37.29 44.42 83.10
CA ALA A 338 36.51 44.79 84.29
C ALA A 338 37.19 44.30 85.58
N GLU A 339 37.73 43.07 85.59
CA GLU A 339 38.44 42.52 86.76
C GLU A 339 39.74 43.28 87.06
N LYS A 340 40.50 43.70 86.04
CA LYS A 340 41.66 44.60 86.19
C LYS A 340 41.28 45.91 86.88
N ARG A 341 40.10 46.48 86.59
CA ARG A 341 39.59 47.70 87.26
C ARG A 341 39.25 47.46 88.73
N LYS A 342 38.71 46.27 89.08
CA LYS A 342 38.54 45.88 90.49
C LYS A 342 39.89 45.72 91.19
N TYR A 343 40.86 45.06 90.55
CA TYR A 343 42.19 44.87 91.12
C TYR A 343 42.93 46.19 91.38
N THR A 344 42.90 47.14 90.43
CA THR A 344 43.48 48.48 90.63
C THR A 344 42.79 49.26 91.77
N THR A 345 41.47 49.11 91.92
CA THR A 345 40.71 49.68 93.04
C THR A 345 41.10 49.04 94.38
N LEU A 346 41.21 47.71 94.45
CA LEU A 346 41.69 46.99 95.63
C LEU A 346 43.14 47.35 95.97
N SER A 347 43.98 47.57 94.96
CA SER A 347 45.37 47.98 95.17
C SER A 347 45.47 49.39 95.75
N SER A 348 44.63 50.34 95.31
CA SER A 348 44.63 51.69 95.91
C SER A 348 44.08 51.67 97.34
N GLN A 349 43.02 50.90 97.61
CA GLN A 349 42.52 50.66 98.97
C GLN A 349 43.59 50.06 99.89
N ARG A 350 44.35 49.07 99.40
CA ARG A 350 45.50 48.50 100.13
C ARG A 350 46.58 49.56 100.41
N SER A 351 46.91 50.43 99.46
CA SER A 351 47.87 51.52 99.69
C SER A 351 47.38 52.49 100.77
N THR A 352 46.08 52.85 100.77
CA THR A 352 45.48 53.68 101.83
C THR A 352 45.53 52.98 103.21
N LEU A 353 45.22 51.69 103.27
CA LEU A 353 45.32 50.89 104.50
C LEU A 353 46.76 50.77 105.01
N GLN A 354 47.75 50.61 104.12
CA GLN A 354 49.16 50.60 104.51
C GLN A 354 49.58 51.95 105.11
N GLN A 355 49.13 53.08 104.54
CA GLN A 355 49.38 54.41 105.12
C GLN A 355 48.76 54.53 106.53
N GLN A 356 47.49 54.13 106.70
CA GLN A 356 46.83 54.17 108.01
C GLN A 356 47.55 53.34 109.07
N VAL A 357 48.04 52.13 108.72
CA VAL A 357 48.86 51.31 109.63
C VAL A 357 50.19 51.99 109.98
N GLN A 358 50.80 52.69 109.03
CA GLN A 358 52.08 53.40 109.23
C GLN A 358 51.91 54.65 110.11
N ASP A 359 50.80 55.37 109.96
CA ASP A 359 50.41 56.50 110.81
C ASP A 359 50.11 56.04 112.25
N LEU A 360 49.33 54.95 112.40
CA LEU A 360 49.07 54.29 113.69
C LEU A 360 50.34 53.79 114.37
N THR A 361 51.29 53.26 113.61
CA THR A 361 52.60 52.81 114.14
C THR A 361 53.39 54.02 114.67
N SER A 362 53.36 55.15 113.96
CA SER A 362 53.99 56.40 114.40
C SER A 362 53.35 56.96 115.68
N GLN A 363 52.02 56.91 115.79
CA GLN A 363 51.30 57.25 117.03
C GLN A 363 51.66 56.33 118.20
N HIS A 364 51.72 55.02 117.98
CA HIS A 364 52.08 54.04 119.02
C HIS A 364 53.51 54.26 119.54
N ASN A 365 54.46 54.54 118.64
CA ASN A 365 55.84 54.89 119.03
C ASN A 365 55.90 56.18 119.84
N SER A 366 55.07 57.19 119.50
CA SER A 366 54.96 58.44 120.26
C SER A 366 54.40 58.22 121.67
N LEU A 367 53.31 57.45 121.82
CA LEU A 367 52.80 57.06 123.14
C LEU A 367 53.82 56.26 123.95
N THR A 368 54.56 55.35 123.31
CA THR A 368 55.59 54.53 123.97
C THR A 368 56.75 55.39 124.50
N ALA A 369 57.13 56.44 123.76
CA ALA A 369 58.11 57.42 124.24
C ALA A 369 57.59 58.18 125.48
N GLN A 370 56.35 58.69 125.44
CA GLN A 370 55.71 59.35 126.59
C GLN A 370 55.61 58.43 127.82
N GLN A 371 55.24 57.16 127.61
CA GLN A 371 55.18 56.15 128.67
C GLN A 371 56.54 55.91 129.33
N ASN A 372 57.62 55.90 128.56
CA ASN A 372 58.97 55.74 129.10
C ASN A 372 59.44 56.98 129.87
N THR A 373 59.16 58.20 129.39
CA THR A 373 59.43 59.44 130.16
C THR A 373 58.73 59.42 131.52
N ALA A 374 57.43 59.09 131.55
CA ALA A 374 56.68 58.97 132.81
C ALA A 374 57.21 57.84 133.72
N ARG A 375 57.71 56.74 133.14
CA ARG A 375 58.34 55.63 133.88
C ARG A 375 59.63 56.07 134.56
N ASP A 376 60.45 56.86 133.89
CA ASP A 376 61.74 57.36 134.42
C ASP A 376 61.54 58.43 135.49
N GLU A 377 60.52 59.28 135.36
CA GLU A 377 60.07 60.19 136.43
C GLU A 377 59.63 59.43 137.68
N VAL A 378 58.84 58.36 137.52
CA VAL A 378 58.44 57.46 138.62
C VAL A 378 59.64 56.72 139.22
N ALA A 379 60.63 56.33 138.42
CA ALA A 379 61.87 55.73 138.92
C ALA A 379 62.71 56.73 139.75
N ALA A 380 62.82 57.98 139.30
CA ALA A 380 63.51 59.05 140.04
C ALA A 380 62.81 59.38 141.37
N LEU A 381 61.47 59.40 141.39
CA LEU A 381 60.67 59.49 142.62
C LEU A 381 60.93 58.31 143.57
N ARG A 382 60.95 57.08 143.04
CA ARG A 382 61.16 55.87 143.85
C ARG A 382 62.53 55.83 144.54
N THR A 383 63.59 56.27 143.84
CA THR A 383 64.93 56.36 144.43
C THR A 383 65.03 57.45 145.50
N LYS A 384 64.35 58.60 145.32
CA LYS A 384 64.24 59.63 146.38
C LYS A 384 63.50 59.12 147.61
N MET A 385 62.46 58.30 147.43
CA MET A 385 61.62 57.81 148.53
C MET A 385 62.32 56.80 149.47
N VAL A 386 63.39 56.13 149.02
CA VAL A 386 64.17 55.19 149.87
C VAL A 386 65.16 55.92 150.78
N ASN A 387 65.69 57.08 150.36
CA ASN A 387 66.72 57.82 151.10
C ASN A 387 66.16 58.91 152.05
N LEU A 388 64.85 58.93 152.30
CA LEU A 388 64.16 60.01 153.03
C LEU A 388 63.18 59.52 154.11
N LEU A 389 63.36 58.28 154.60
CA LEU A 389 62.60 57.73 155.72
C LEU A 389 63.43 57.54 157.00
N ASP A 390 64.50 58.32 157.15
CA ASP A 390 65.06 58.71 158.44
C ASP A 390 65.31 60.23 158.43
N THR A 391 64.69 60.97 159.36
CA THR A 391 64.82 62.43 159.57
C THR A 391 64.12 63.40 158.59
N LEU A 392 62.77 63.46 158.68
CA LEU A 392 61.88 64.66 158.72
C LEU A 392 62.31 66.02 158.10
N MET A 393 61.46 66.64 157.24
CA MET A 393 60.76 67.95 157.41
C MET A 393 60.28 68.69 156.12
N ALA A 394 59.11 69.36 156.20
CA ALA A 394 58.65 70.63 155.54
C ALA A 394 58.35 70.82 154.00
N GLU A 395 57.06 71.01 153.68
CA GLU A 395 56.38 72.13 152.93
C GLU A 395 56.72 72.64 151.47
N LYS A 396 55.66 72.72 150.61
CA LYS A 396 55.11 73.95 149.90
C LYS A 396 55.44 74.37 148.41
N SER A 397 54.56 73.98 147.45
CA SER A 397 53.89 74.77 146.32
C SER A 397 54.68 75.63 145.27
N PRO A 398 54.12 76.21 144.15
CA PRO A 398 52.85 76.06 143.39
C PRO A 398 53.00 75.98 141.79
N THR A 399 51.92 76.33 141.04
CA THR A 399 51.60 76.33 139.55
C THR A 399 52.07 77.60 138.76
N PRO A 400 51.67 77.95 137.47
CA PRO A 400 50.79 77.39 136.38
C PRO A 400 51.50 77.33 134.97
N ASP A 401 51.02 77.57 133.69
CA ASP A 401 49.79 77.96 132.91
C ASP A 401 50.02 77.66 131.36
N ALA A 402 49.30 78.19 130.34
CA ALA A 402 48.05 77.69 129.71
C ALA A 402 47.72 78.26 128.26
N ASN A 403 47.04 77.47 127.39
CA ASN A 403 46.23 77.84 126.16
C ASN A 403 46.91 78.48 124.90
N PRO A 404 46.27 78.73 123.70
CA PRO A 404 44.98 78.29 123.07
C PRO A 404 45.01 77.91 121.51
N THR A 405 43.82 77.85 120.86
CA THR A 405 43.31 77.47 119.47
C THR A 405 43.66 78.40 118.25
N PRO A 406 43.10 78.41 116.96
CA PRO A 406 41.85 77.83 116.32
C PRO A 406 41.79 77.42 114.76
N THR A 407 40.58 77.11 114.21
CA THR A 407 39.99 77.36 112.81
C THR A 407 39.81 76.29 111.65
N GLN A 408 39.17 76.64 110.49
CA GLN A 408 38.26 75.85 109.56
C GLN A 408 38.37 76.25 108.00
N PRO A 409 37.47 76.03 106.95
CA PRO A 409 36.18 75.26 106.71
C PRO A 409 35.97 74.32 105.40
N PRO A 410 35.28 74.60 104.22
CA PRO A 410 34.31 73.61 103.57
C PRO A 410 34.04 73.46 101.99
N ALA A 411 33.35 72.37 101.53
CA ALA A 411 32.26 72.23 100.46
C ALA A 411 32.51 72.37 98.88
N PRO A 412 31.55 72.24 97.87
CA PRO A 412 30.36 71.32 97.56
C PRO A 412 30.01 70.93 96.03
N VAL A 413 28.86 70.21 95.76
CA VAL A 413 27.96 70.00 94.51
C VAL A 413 28.42 69.22 93.21
N MET A 414 27.63 68.76 92.17
CA MET A 414 26.19 68.89 91.68
C MET A 414 25.54 67.62 90.94
N ALA A 415 24.68 67.71 89.85
CA ALA A 415 23.64 66.66 89.43
C ALA A 415 23.25 66.45 87.87
N PRO A 416 22.02 66.02 87.36
CA PRO A 416 21.75 65.11 86.16
C PRO A 416 20.84 65.73 85.01
N PRO A 417 19.87 65.14 84.20
CA PRO A 417 19.31 63.77 83.85
C PRO A 417 18.85 63.48 82.33
N GLU A 418 17.95 62.47 82.03
CA GLU A 418 16.89 62.33 80.92
C GLU A 418 16.87 61.25 79.74
N LYS A 419 15.77 60.44 79.71
CA LYS A 419 14.79 59.85 78.70
C LYS A 419 15.00 59.42 77.18
N SER A 420 14.19 58.39 76.78
CA SER A 420 13.45 58.14 75.47
C SER A 420 14.20 57.50 74.24
N SER A 421 13.58 56.97 73.16
CA SER A 421 12.31 56.23 72.88
C SER A 421 12.32 55.64 71.43
N THR A 422 12.08 54.33 71.23
CA THR A 422 12.20 53.68 69.88
C THR A 422 11.40 52.38 69.68
N PHE A 423 10.09 52.46 69.42
CA PHE A 423 9.28 51.27 69.03
C PHE A 423 8.42 51.42 67.76
N LEU A 424 8.22 52.63 67.24
CA LEU A 424 7.28 52.91 66.13
C LEU A 424 7.85 52.81 64.71
N LYS A 425 9.12 52.41 64.52
CA LYS A 425 9.75 52.29 63.18
C LYS A 425 9.58 50.92 62.50
N VAL A 426 9.09 49.90 63.21
CA VAL A 426 9.04 48.51 62.71
C VAL A 426 7.86 48.26 61.75
N ILE A 427 6.69 48.84 62.04
CA ILE A 427 5.43 48.49 61.33
C ILE A 427 5.42 48.97 59.87
N ALA A 428 5.99 50.14 59.58
CA ALA A 428 6.03 50.70 58.22
C ALA A 428 6.94 49.92 57.24
N PHE A 429 7.88 49.12 57.74
CA PHE A 429 8.83 48.38 56.91
C PHE A 429 8.21 47.12 56.27
N PHE A 430 7.27 46.46 56.96
CA PHE A 430 6.67 45.21 56.48
C PHE A 430 5.63 45.43 55.36
N ASP A 431 4.88 46.53 55.37
CA ASP A 431 3.92 46.88 54.31
C ASP A 431 4.61 47.08 52.94
N LEU A 432 5.81 47.69 52.93
CA LEU A 432 6.63 47.85 51.73
C LEU A 432 7.12 46.51 51.17
N LEU A 433 7.49 45.57 52.06
CA LEU A 433 7.96 44.22 51.71
C LEU A 433 6.88 43.37 51.04
N VAL A 434 5.64 43.41 51.54
CA VAL A 434 4.51 42.66 50.94
C VAL A 434 4.17 43.20 49.54
N LYS A 435 4.18 44.52 49.35
CA LYS A 435 3.88 45.15 48.05
C LYS A 435 4.95 44.84 46.99
N LEU A 436 6.22 44.73 47.39
CA LEU A 436 7.31 44.36 46.49
C LEU A 436 7.22 42.88 46.03
N ALA A 437 6.78 41.98 46.91
CA ALA A 437 6.60 40.56 46.58
C ALA A 437 5.49 40.32 45.53
N ALA A 438 4.38 41.05 45.62
CA ALA A 438 3.25 40.94 44.69
C ALA A 438 3.64 41.32 43.24
N ALA A 439 4.47 42.36 43.07
CA ALA A 439 4.97 42.77 41.75
C ALA A 439 5.87 41.71 41.10
N GLY A 440 6.74 41.06 41.88
CA GLY A 440 7.63 39.99 41.40
C GLY A 440 6.87 38.76 40.88
N ALA A 441 5.78 38.37 41.56
CA ALA A 441 4.94 37.24 41.15
C ALA A 441 4.26 37.50 39.79
N LEU A 442 3.73 38.70 39.57
CA LEU A 442 3.12 39.11 38.30
C LEU A 442 4.12 39.07 37.13
N PHE A 443 5.36 39.53 37.35
CA PHE A 443 6.41 39.49 36.33
C PHE A 443 6.81 38.05 35.96
N GLY A 444 6.87 37.14 36.95
CA GLY A 444 7.14 35.72 36.72
C GLY A 444 6.07 35.02 35.87
N ILE A 445 4.79 35.34 36.12
CA ILE A 445 3.66 34.82 35.33
C ILE A 445 3.73 35.34 33.88
N LEU A 446 4.00 36.64 33.69
CA LEU A 446 4.13 37.24 32.35
C LEU A 446 5.27 36.61 31.53
N VAL A 447 6.44 36.38 32.15
CA VAL A 447 7.57 35.70 31.49
C VAL A 447 7.21 34.25 31.12
N THR A 448 6.46 33.54 31.95
CA THR A 448 6.03 32.17 31.66
C THR A 448 5.01 32.14 30.50
N LEU A 449 4.05 33.05 30.48
CA LEU A 449 3.07 33.18 29.39
C LEU A 449 3.74 33.52 28.05
N LEU A 450 4.70 34.45 28.04
CA LEU A 450 5.49 34.78 26.84
C LEU A 450 6.27 33.56 26.33
N ARG A 451 6.85 32.77 27.23
CA ARG A 451 7.62 31.56 26.89
C ARG A 451 6.76 30.42 26.35
N ILE A 452 5.50 30.32 26.79
CA ILE A 452 4.51 29.41 26.21
C ILE A 452 4.09 29.93 24.82
N SER A 453 3.88 31.24 24.66
CA SER A 453 3.53 31.85 23.37
C SER A 453 4.61 31.66 22.30
N SER A 454 5.90 31.79 22.66
CA SER A 454 7.00 31.52 21.71
C SER A 454 7.08 30.03 21.34
N HIS A 455 6.86 29.14 22.31
CA HIS A 455 6.92 27.69 22.09
C HIS A 455 5.73 27.17 21.27
N LEU A 456 4.58 27.86 21.27
CA LEU A 456 3.50 27.61 20.31
C LEU A 456 3.86 28.10 18.91
N GLY A 457 4.54 29.26 18.80
CA GLY A 457 5.05 29.79 17.54
C GLY A 457 5.89 28.77 16.76
N ASP A 458 6.89 28.18 17.44
CA ASP A 458 7.80 27.16 16.86
C ASP A 458 7.10 25.85 16.46
N ILE A 459 5.91 25.57 16.99
CA ILE A 459 5.09 24.40 16.59
C ILE A 459 4.23 24.74 15.36
N THR A 460 3.94 26.02 15.12
CA THR A 460 3.13 26.50 13.98
C THR A 460 3.95 26.97 12.77
N SER A 461 5.27 27.15 12.92
CA SER A 461 6.16 27.69 11.89
C SER A 461 6.60 26.69 10.80
N GLY A 462 5.98 25.51 10.75
CA GLY A 462 6.02 24.58 9.60
C GLY A 462 7.24 23.66 9.49
N ASP A 463 8.33 23.92 10.22
CA ASP A 463 9.63 23.24 10.02
C ASP A 463 9.84 22.00 10.90
N THR A 464 8.78 21.46 11.53
CA THR A 464 8.83 20.20 12.30
C THR A 464 7.76 19.19 11.89
N ASN A 465 8.19 17.98 11.52
CA ASN A 465 7.30 16.89 11.09
C ASN A 465 6.49 16.32 12.27
N MET A 466 5.19 16.65 12.34
CA MET A 466 4.28 16.06 13.32
C MET A 466 3.95 14.59 12.99
N VAL A 467 4.44 13.66 13.81
CA VAL A 467 4.12 12.22 13.69
C VAL A 467 2.76 11.93 14.33
N VAL A 468 1.69 11.99 13.53
CA VAL A 468 0.32 11.67 13.97
C VAL A 468 0.05 10.18 13.82
N ARG A 469 -0.21 9.48 14.94
CA ARG A 469 -0.62 8.07 14.93
C ARG A 469 -2.14 7.96 14.86
N ILE A 470 -2.67 7.61 13.69
CA ILE A 470 -4.12 7.39 13.48
C ILE A 470 -4.41 5.89 13.61
N GLU A 471 -5.36 5.52 14.46
CA GLU A 471 -5.71 4.12 14.76
C GLU A 471 -7.22 3.93 14.59
N GLN A 472 -7.62 3.29 13.48
CA GLN A 472 -9.02 3.11 13.12
C GLN A 472 -9.60 1.82 13.72
N ARG A 473 -10.57 1.95 14.63
CA ARG A 473 -11.38 0.83 15.10
C ARG A 473 -12.47 0.50 14.09
N ILE A 474 -12.24 -0.51 13.26
CA ILE A 474 -13.15 -1.47 12.59
C ILE A 474 -14.38 -0.91 11.82
N ASP A 475 -15.13 0.04 12.37
CA ASP A 475 -16.36 0.57 11.79
C ASP A 475 -16.07 1.55 10.64
N SER A 476 -16.89 1.47 9.60
CA SER A 476 -16.41 1.57 8.22
C SER A 476 -16.44 2.98 7.58
N THR A 477 -15.98 4.02 8.28
CA THR A 477 -15.79 5.36 7.69
C THR A 477 -14.36 5.55 7.17
N PRO A 478 -14.12 5.80 5.87
CA PRO A 478 -12.76 6.02 5.35
C PRO A 478 -12.18 7.37 5.80
N ILE A 479 -10.92 7.36 6.25
CA ILE A 479 -10.20 8.57 6.68
C ILE A 479 -9.92 9.46 5.46
N ARG A 480 -10.49 10.68 5.45
CA ARG A 480 -10.33 11.65 4.36
C ARG A 480 -9.34 12.75 4.76
N VAL A 481 -8.12 12.69 4.22
CA VAL A 481 -7.11 13.74 4.36
C VAL A 481 -7.22 14.71 3.18
N ARG A 482 -7.12 16.01 3.42
CA ARG A 482 -7.14 17.06 2.38
C ARG A 482 -6.11 18.14 2.74
N ALA A 483 -5.33 18.60 1.77
CA ALA A 483 -4.42 19.73 1.97
C ALA A 483 -5.22 21.01 2.27
N SER A 484 -4.74 21.81 3.23
CA SER A 484 -5.49 22.94 3.78
C SER A 484 -4.73 24.27 3.68
N GLN A 485 -4.28 24.64 2.48
CA GLN A 485 -3.92 26.03 2.13
C GLN A 485 -3.87 26.26 0.62
N GLU A 486 -4.32 27.43 0.19
CA GLU A 486 -4.21 27.92 -1.19
C GLU A 486 -2.82 28.52 -1.42
N SER A 487 -1.83 27.66 -1.69
CA SER A 487 -0.47 28.10 -2.06
C SER A 487 0.10 27.20 -3.16
N THR A 488 0.28 27.76 -4.36
CA THR A 488 0.66 27.01 -5.57
C THR A 488 2.18 26.78 -5.69
N ALA A 489 2.79 26.16 -4.68
CA ALA A 489 4.10 25.48 -4.76
C ALA A 489 4.41 24.73 -3.45
N GLY A 490 4.07 23.42 -3.37
CA GLY A 490 4.43 22.60 -2.21
C GLY A 490 4.05 21.13 -2.37
N ASP A 491 5.05 20.24 -2.36
CA ASP A 491 4.86 18.78 -2.48
C ASP A 491 4.27 18.19 -1.19
N PHE A 492 2.96 17.95 -1.16
CA PHE A 492 2.29 17.32 -0.01
C PHE A 492 2.59 15.80 0.04
N LYS A 493 3.59 15.42 0.82
CA LYS A 493 4.21 14.08 0.79
C LYS A 493 3.81 13.22 1.99
N ILE A 494 2.79 12.38 1.83
CA ILE A 494 2.40 11.37 2.83
C ILE A 494 3.29 10.13 2.69
N ALA A 495 3.93 9.69 3.77
CA ALA A 495 4.63 8.41 3.86
C ALA A 495 3.86 7.44 4.76
N LEU A 496 3.38 6.33 4.20
CA LEU A 496 2.71 5.24 4.94
C LEU A 496 3.55 3.97 4.86
N THR A 497 3.79 3.34 6.01
CA THR A 497 4.40 2.00 6.09
C THR A 497 3.31 0.95 6.23
N ASN A 498 3.46 -0.14 5.49
CA ASN A 498 2.45 -1.19 5.32
C ASN A 498 3.10 -2.56 5.53
N SER A 499 2.43 -3.49 6.22
CA SER A 499 2.93 -4.84 6.47
C SER A 499 2.37 -5.83 5.46
N PHE A 500 3.22 -6.69 4.89
CA PHE A 500 2.87 -7.72 3.91
C PHE A 500 1.65 -8.61 4.27
N SER A 501 1.33 -8.74 5.55
CA SER A 501 0.21 -9.54 6.07
C SER A 501 -1.18 -8.87 5.94
N ASN A 502 -1.28 -7.57 5.67
CA ASN A 502 -2.57 -6.88 5.55
C ASN A 502 -2.46 -5.61 4.68
N PRO A 503 -2.45 -5.74 3.34
CA PRO A 503 -2.15 -4.62 2.44
C PRO A 503 -3.27 -3.56 2.39
N VAL A 504 -2.89 -2.29 2.59
CA VAL A 504 -3.80 -1.15 2.38
C VAL A 504 -4.04 -0.93 0.88
N HIS A 505 -5.32 -0.92 0.48
CA HIS A 505 -5.76 -0.60 -0.89
C HIS A 505 -6.30 0.83 -0.95
N PHE A 506 -6.06 1.52 -2.06
CA PHE A 506 -6.49 2.91 -2.28
C PHE A 506 -7.28 3.03 -3.59
N LYS A 507 -8.25 3.95 -3.60
CA LYS A 507 -8.88 4.50 -4.80
C LYS A 507 -8.57 6.00 -4.81
N VAL A 508 -8.05 6.50 -5.93
CA VAL A 508 -7.98 7.95 -6.19
C VAL A 508 -9.33 8.37 -6.78
N GLU A 509 -9.88 9.46 -6.26
CA GLU A 509 -11.04 10.16 -6.82
C GLU A 509 -10.62 11.62 -6.99
N ASP A 510 -10.77 12.16 -8.20
CA ASP A 510 -10.38 13.52 -8.60
C ASP A 510 -11.42 14.58 -8.14
#